data_AF-A0A2R5G1V1-F1
#
_entry.id   AF-A0A2R5G1V1-F1
#
_cell.length_a   1.000
_cell.length_b   1.000
_cell.length_c   1.000
_cell.angle_alpha   90.00
_cell.angle_beta   90.00
_cell.angle_gamma   90.00
#
_symmetry.space_group_name_H-M   'P 1'
#
loop_
_entity.id
_entity.type
_entity.pdbx_description
1 polymer ?
#
loop_
_entity_poly.entity_id
_entity_poly.type
_entity_poly.pdbx_seq_one_letter_code
_entity_poly.pdbx_strand_id
1 'polypeptide(L)'
;MTVTSEELGKLLDGIANNLVHASIHNRLHTNLCKASEEYNYEMNHSPVFWQLTINAHATTTILMLCRVYDTHKDSLNLKKLLNIISANSKLFEKDNFCERIKDRQFIDELSQIPRVPDHKIITRDIEYVSEETNPLVKKLSEFRDKQVAHTDRRSILDASLNINTVLWGEVEELLSRGIEIFNTYEGLFRASSWVSYMPGEEDYQRVLKSVRQTNIMR
;
A
#
# COMPACT_ATOMS: atom_id res chain seq x y z
N MET A 1 21.59 -12.19 -2.28
CA MET A 1 21.51 -12.45 -0.82
C MET A 1 20.70 -13.71 -0.63
N THR A 2 21.27 -14.74 -0.01
CA THR A 2 20.53 -15.95 0.34
C THR A 2 19.82 -15.70 1.66
N VAL A 3 18.53 -16.06 1.75
CA VAL A 3 17.73 -15.90 2.97
C VAL A 3 17.03 -17.21 3.32
N THR A 4 16.70 -17.37 4.59
CA THR A 4 15.87 -18.47 5.09
C THR A 4 14.38 -18.22 4.81
N SER A 5 13.57 -19.26 4.95
CA SER A 5 12.11 -19.14 4.82
C SER A 5 11.51 -18.22 5.89
N GLU A 6 12.03 -18.26 7.12
CA GLU A 6 11.59 -17.38 8.20
C GLU A 6 11.91 -15.91 7.90
N GLU A 7 13.13 -15.63 7.44
CA GLU A 7 13.54 -14.27 7.06
C GLU A 7 12.70 -13.74 5.90
N LEU A 8 12.47 -14.54 4.85
CA LEU A 8 11.62 -14.13 3.74
C LEU A 8 10.19 -13.82 4.21
N GLY A 9 9.66 -14.62 5.14
CA GLY A 9 8.37 -14.34 5.78
C GLY A 9 8.32 -12.96 6.45
N LYS A 10 9.33 -12.63 7.27
CA LYS A 10 9.42 -11.31 7.93
C LYS A 10 9.54 -10.16 6.93
N LEU A 11 10.25 -10.36 5.82
CA LEU A 11 10.35 -9.37 4.75
C LEU A 11 9.01 -9.16 4.03
N LEU A 12 8.25 -10.23 3.77
CA LEU A 12 6.88 -10.13 3.24
C LEU A 12 5.99 -9.34 4.20
N ASP A 13 6.03 -9.64 5.50
CA ASP A 13 5.24 -8.95 6.52
C ASP A 13 5.59 -7.45 6.60
N GLY A 14 6.87 -7.10 6.46
CA GLY A 14 7.33 -5.70 6.42
C GLY A 14 6.74 -4.90 5.27
N ILE A 15 6.64 -5.50 4.07
CA ILE A 15 6.01 -4.85 2.91
C ILE A 15 4.48 -4.85 3.04
N ALA A 16 3.89 -5.95 3.53
CA ALA A 16 2.45 -6.07 3.78
C ALA A 16 1.96 -4.93 4.66
N ASN A 17 2.66 -4.64 5.76
CA ASN A 17 2.30 -3.56 6.67
C ASN A 17 2.19 -2.22 5.94
N ASN A 18 3.16 -1.83 5.12
CA ASN A 18 3.06 -0.56 4.40
C ASN A 18 1.92 -0.57 3.36
N LEU A 19 1.76 -1.64 2.57
CA LEU A 19 0.72 -1.73 1.53
C LEU A 19 -0.70 -1.78 2.11
N VAL A 20 -0.93 -2.60 3.12
CA VAL A 20 -2.24 -2.76 3.77
C VAL A 20 -2.62 -1.47 4.49
N HIS A 21 -1.71 -0.86 5.23
CA HIS A 21 -1.98 0.43 5.87
C HIS A 21 -2.23 1.54 4.83
N ALA A 22 -1.43 1.63 3.76
CA ALA A 22 -1.70 2.57 2.68
C ALA A 22 -3.11 2.37 2.11
N SER A 23 -3.52 1.12 1.88
CA SER A 23 -4.84 0.80 1.34
C SER A 23 -5.99 1.21 2.27
N ILE A 24 -5.83 0.93 3.56
CA ILE A 24 -6.79 1.32 4.59
C ILE A 24 -6.95 2.83 4.65
N HIS A 25 -5.83 3.57 4.71
CA HIS A 25 -5.87 5.03 4.78
C HIS A 25 -6.43 5.63 3.49
N ASN A 26 -6.12 5.07 2.33
CA ASN A 26 -6.68 5.49 1.04
C ASN A 26 -8.20 5.36 1.05
N ARG A 27 -8.70 4.21 1.51
CA ARG A 27 -10.14 3.94 1.60
C ARG A 27 -10.85 4.91 2.53
N LEU A 28 -10.29 5.16 3.71
CA LEU A 28 -10.84 6.13 4.67
C LEU A 28 -10.84 7.56 4.09
N HIS A 29 -9.76 7.98 3.43
CA HIS A 29 -9.70 9.27 2.74
C HIS A 29 -10.82 9.38 1.69
N THR A 30 -10.93 8.41 0.79
CA THR A 30 -11.95 8.39 -0.27
C THR A 30 -13.37 8.38 0.31
N ASN A 31 -13.61 7.61 1.37
CA ASN A 31 -14.90 7.53 2.04
C ASN A 31 -15.28 8.85 2.73
N LEU A 32 -14.33 9.50 3.41
CA LEU A 32 -14.55 10.79 4.06
C LEU A 32 -14.76 11.92 3.05
N CYS A 33 -14.03 11.93 1.94
CA CYS A 33 -14.25 12.87 0.83
C CYS A 33 -15.67 12.73 0.28
N LYS A 34 -16.12 11.51 -0.02
CA LYS A 34 -17.51 11.26 -0.44
C LYS A 34 -18.53 11.67 0.63
N ALA A 35 -18.26 11.35 1.89
CA ALA A 35 -19.15 11.72 2.98
C ALA A 35 -19.23 13.24 3.20
N SER A 36 -18.20 14.00 2.84
CA SER A 36 -18.23 15.46 2.92
C SER A 36 -19.25 16.09 1.97
N GLU A 37 -19.65 15.40 0.90
CA GLU A 37 -20.72 15.82 0.00
C GLU A 37 -22.09 15.67 0.66
N GLU A 38 -22.33 14.56 1.37
CA GLU A 38 -23.61 14.27 2.04
C GLU A 38 -23.74 14.95 3.43
N TYR A 39 -22.65 15.01 4.18
CA TYR A 39 -22.62 15.46 5.58
C TYR A 39 -21.91 16.81 5.76
N ASN A 40 -21.91 17.65 4.73
CA ASN A 40 -21.23 18.94 4.76
C ASN A 40 -21.65 19.80 5.97
N TYR A 41 -22.95 19.85 6.25
CA TYR A 41 -23.50 20.61 7.38
C TYR A 41 -22.99 20.09 8.73
N GLU A 42 -22.99 18.77 8.93
CA GLU A 42 -22.50 18.14 10.15
C GLU A 42 -20.99 18.34 10.32
N MET A 43 -20.21 18.17 9.25
CA MET A 43 -18.76 18.39 9.28
C MET A 43 -18.41 19.84 9.60
N ASN A 44 -19.23 20.81 9.17
CA ASN A 44 -19.04 22.22 9.48
C ASN A 44 -19.29 22.60 10.96
N HIS A 45 -19.72 21.67 11.81
CA HIS A 45 -19.71 21.87 13.27
C HIS A 45 -18.29 21.72 13.86
N SER A 46 -17.37 21.08 13.14
CA SER A 46 -15.97 20.90 13.55
C SER A 46 -15.04 20.88 12.34
N PRO A 47 -15.01 21.95 11.52
CA PRO A 47 -14.42 21.92 10.17
C PRO A 47 -12.92 21.66 10.20
N VAL A 48 -12.19 22.20 11.18
CA VAL A 48 -10.75 21.99 11.33
C VAL A 48 -10.43 20.52 11.62
N PHE A 49 -11.21 19.87 12.49
CA PHE A 49 -11.01 18.45 12.83
C PHE A 49 -11.18 17.56 11.59
N TRP A 50 -12.27 17.74 10.85
CA TRP A 50 -12.56 16.92 9.67
C TRP A 50 -11.55 17.16 8.55
N GLN A 51 -11.18 18.42 8.29
CA GLN A 51 -10.17 18.74 7.29
C GLN A 51 -8.81 18.13 7.62
N LEU A 52 -8.35 18.25 8.87
CA LEU A 52 -7.08 17.65 9.31
C LEU A 52 -7.13 16.12 9.25
N THR A 53 -8.27 15.51 9.57
CA THR A 53 -8.46 14.06 9.50
C THR A 53 -8.38 13.55 8.06
N ILE A 54 -9.11 14.18 7.13
CA ILE A 54 -9.07 13.85 5.69
C ILE A 54 -7.64 13.96 5.15
N ASN A 55 -6.94 15.05 5.50
CA ASN A 55 -5.57 15.28 5.08
C ASN A 55 -4.61 14.25 5.68
N ALA A 56 -4.77 13.88 6.95
CA ALA A 56 -3.93 12.89 7.60
C ALA A 56 -4.02 11.52 6.92
N HIS A 57 -5.22 11.10 6.51
CA HIS A 57 -5.39 9.85 5.75
C HIS A 57 -4.72 9.92 4.37
N ALA A 58 -4.85 11.04 3.64
CA ALA A 58 -4.16 11.24 2.37
C ALA A 58 -2.63 11.19 2.52
N THR A 59 -2.09 11.98 3.46
CA THR A 59 -0.65 12.03 3.73
C THR A 59 -0.09 10.69 4.17
N THR A 60 -0.81 9.96 5.03
CA THR A 60 -0.36 8.62 5.49
C THR A 60 -0.33 7.63 4.34
N THR A 61 -1.33 7.65 3.46
CA THR A 61 -1.38 6.81 2.25
C THR A 61 -0.14 7.01 1.40
N ILE A 62 0.14 8.27 1.05
CA ILE A 62 1.29 8.67 0.24
C ILE A 62 2.60 8.26 0.92
N LEU A 63 2.78 8.55 2.21
CA LEU A 63 4.00 8.21 2.94
C LEU A 63 4.30 6.71 2.94
N MET A 64 3.27 5.89 3.17
CA MET A 64 3.42 4.43 3.15
C MET A 64 3.74 3.93 1.74
N LEU A 65 3.10 4.50 0.71
CA LEU A 65 3.39 4.18 -0.68
C LEU A 65 4.82 4.56 -1.07
N CYS A 66 5.31 5.74 -0.65
CA CYS A 66 6.70 6.15 -0.84
C CYS A 66 7.70 5.18 -0.21
N ARG A 67 7.35 4.51 0.91
CA ARG A 67 8.20 3.47 1.52
C ARG A 67 8.20 2.18 0.71
N VAL A 68 7.04 1.77 0.18
CA VAL A 68 6.90 0.58 -0.67
C VAL A 68 7.74 0.70 -1.94
N TYR A 69 7.76 1.89 -2.54
CA TYR A 69 8.45 2.19 -3.80
C TYR A 69 9.79 2.91 -3.62
N ASP A 70 10.34 2.93 -2.40
CA ASP A 70 11.62 3.59 -2.11
C ASP A 70 12.78 2.94 -2.89
N THR A 71 13.83 3.72 -3.17
CA THR A 71 15.08 3.28 -3.80
C THR A 71 16.29 3.34 -2.86
N HIS A 72 16.14 3.85 -1.63
CA HIS A 72 17.24 3.97 -0.69
C HIS A 72 17.90 2.61 -0.40
N LYS A 73 19.24 2.53 -0.43
CA LYS A 73 20.00 1.26 -0.34
C LYS A 73 19.76 0.45 0.94
N ASP A 74 19.37 1.10 2.03
CA ASP A 74 19.17 0.46 3.34
C ASP A 74 17.69 0.17 3.67
N SER A 75 16.73 0.62 2.86
CA SER A 75 15.31 0.38 3.12
C SER A 75 14.82 -0.94 2.56
N LEU A 76 13.86 -1.60 3.22
CA LEU A 76 13.09 -2.68 2.60
C LEU A 76 12.00 -2.04 1.72
N ASN A 77 12.02 -2.36 0.44
CA ASN A 77 11.06 -1.89 -0.56
C ASN A 77 10.64 -3.05 -1.48
N LEU A 78 9.58 -2.86 -2.26
CA LEU A 78 8.98 -3.91 -3.08
C LEU A 78 9.97 -4.43 -4.14
N LYS A 79 10.76 -3.55 -4.78
CA LYS A 79 11.82 -3.94 -5.73
C LYS A 79 12.82 -4.90 -5.10
N LYS A 80 13.32 -4.59 -3.90
CA LYS A 80 14.26 -5.44 -3.17
C LYS A 80 13.63 -6.76 -2.74
N LEU A 81 12.38 -6.74 -2.27
CA LEU A 81 11.67 -7.97 -1.94
C LEU A 81 11.58 -8.90 -3.17
N LEU A 82 11.19 -8.38 -4.34
CA LEU A 82 11.13 -9.15 -5.58
C LEU A 82 12.49 -9.68 -6.01
N ASN A 83 13.56 -8.87 -5.88
CA ASN A 83 14.92 -9.33 -6.16
C ASN A 83 15.35 -10.48 -5.22
N ILE A 84 14.99 -10.40 -3.93
CA ILE A 84 15.25 -11.47 -2.96
C ILE A 84 14.47 -12.73 -3.32
N ILE A 85 13.19 -12.60 -3.67
CA ILE A 85 12.36 -13.73 -4.12
C ILE A 85 12.97 -14.39 -5.35
N SER A 86 13.34 -13.62 -6.37
CA SER A 86 13.97 -14.11 -7.60
C SER A 86 15.26 -14.90 -7.31
N ALA A 87 16.11 -14.38 -6.42
CA ALA A 87 17.35 -15.03 -6.02
C ALA A 87 17.18 -16.27 -5.13
N ASN A 88 15.98 -16.47 -4.54
CA ASN A 88 15.69 -17.53 -3.58
C ASN A 88 14.48 -18.38 -4.02
N SER A 89 14.30 -18.58 -5.32
CA SER A 89 13.20 -19.36 -5.91
C SER A 89 13.04 -20.77 -5.32
N LYS A 90 14.13 -21.37 -4.84
CA LYS A 90 14.12 -22.68 -4.15
C LYS A 90 13.21 -22.71 -2.92
N LEU A 91 13.01 -21.58 -2.23
CA LEU A 91 12.11 -21.49 -1.07
C LEU A 91 10.62 -21.73 -1.44
N PHE A 92 10.31 -21.65 -2.72
CA PHE A 92 8.98 -21.87 -3.31
C PHE A 92 8.85 -23.27 -3.92
N GLU A 93 9.89 -24.10 -3.89
CA GLU A 93 9.78 -25.51 -4.28
C GLU A 93 8.84 -26.26 -3.34
N LYS A 94 8.25 -27.34 -3.85
CA LYS A 94 7.18 -28.10 -3.18
C LYS A 94 7.56 -28.52 -1.77
N ASP A 95 8.75 -29.08 -1.58
CA ASP A 95 9.19 -29.59 -0.27
C ASP A 95 9.33 -28.46 0.77
N ASN A 96 9.95 -27.34 0.37
CA ASN A 96 10.08 -26.15 1.22
C ASN A 96 8.72 -25.51 1.55
N PHE A 97 7.79 -25.52 0.59
CA PHE A 97 6.43 -25.04 0.80
C PHE A 97 5.67 -25.95 1.78
N CYS A 98 5.67 -27.26 1.56
CA CYS A 98 4.99 -28.23 2.42
C CYS A 98 5.51 -28.18 3.86
N GLU A 99 6.82 -28.10 4.06
CA GLU A 99 7.40 -27.97 5.41
C GLU A 99 6.93 -26.67 6.10
N ARG A 100 6.86 -25.57 5.35
CA ARG A 100 6.41 -24.27 5.86
C ARG A 100 4.93 -24.25 6.24
N ILE A 101 4.07 -25.02 5.58
CA ILE A 101 2.62 -25.04 5.83
C ILE A 101 2.11 -26.31 6.51
N LYS A 102 3.00 -27.14 7.06
CA LYS A 102 2.68 -28.49 7.58
C LYS A 102 1.59 -28.58 8.64
N ASP A 103 1.30 -27.47 9.33
CA ASP A 103 0.26 -27.40 10.36
C ASP A 103 -1.09 -26.85 9.83
N ARG A 104 -1.19 -26.56 8.52
CA ARG A 104 -2.42 -26.03 7.90
C ARG A 104 -3.38 -27.15 7.49
N GLN A 105 -4.67 -26.82 7.46
CA GLN A 105 -5.65 -27.67 6.78
C GLN A 105 -5.45 -27.62 5.27
N PHE A 106 -5.82 -28.70 4.57
CA PHE A 106 -5.79 -28.81 3.09
C PHE A 106 -4.40 -28.72 2.44
N ILE A 107 -3.36 -29.22 3.12
CA ILE A 107 -1.99 -29.23 2.58
C ILE A 107 -1.91 -30.01 1.27
N ASP A 108 -2.60 -31.15 1.18
CA ASP A 108 -2.55 -32.01 0.01
C ASP A 108 -3.01 -31.25 -1.25
N GLU A 109 -4.12 -30.52 -1.17
CA GLU A 109 -4.63 -29.68 -2.26
C GLU A 109 -3.70 -28.49 -2.54
N LEU A 110 -3.23 -27.80 -1.49
CA LEU A 110 -2.36 -26.63 -1.63
C LEU A 110 -1.00 -26.99 -2.26
N SER A 111 -0.52 -28.22 -2.04
CA SER A 111 0.77 -28.72 -2.54
C SER A 111 0.77 -29.12 -4.02
N GLN A 112 -0.40 -29.26 -4.65
CA GLN A 112 -0.51 -29.57 -6.09
C GLN A 112 -0.31 -28.34 -6.97
N ILE A 113 -0.49 -27.14 -6.40
CA ILE A 113 -0.38 -25.89 -7.14
C ILE A 113 1.11 -25.53 -7.29
N PRO A 114 1.62 -25.30 -8.53
CA PRO A 114 2.97 -24.80 -8.73
C PRO A 114 3.18 -23.46 -8.01
N ARG A 115 4.20 -23.39 -7.15
CA ARG A 115 4.48 -22.20 -6.33
C ARG A 115 5.73 -21.44 -6.76
N VAL A 116 6.59 -22.02 -7.57
CA VAL A 116 7.82 -21.36 -8.02
C VAL A 116 7.45 -20.16 -8.91
N PRO A 117 7.93 -18.94 -8.58
CA PRO A 117 7.66 -17.77 -9.41
C PRO A 117 8.13 -17.95 -10.85
N ASP A 118 7.27 -17.60 -11.82
CA ASP A 118 7.66 -17.54 -13.23
C ASP A 118 8.67 -16.39 -13.42
N HIS A 119 9.81 -16.71 -14.03
CA HIS A 119 10.89 -15.75 -14.25
C HIS A 119 10.45 -14.52 -15.07
N LYS A 120 9.59 -14.72 -16.09
CA LYS A 120 9.08 -13.61 -16.92
C LYS A 120 8.14 -12.71 -16.11
N ILE A 121 7.28 -13.31 -15.27
CA ILE A 121 6.35 -12.55 -14.43
C ILE A 121 7.14 -11.71 -13.41
N ILE A 122 8.10 -12.30 -12.69
CA ILE A 122 8.86 -11.56 -11.69
C ILE A 122 9.76 -10.48 -12.30
N THR A 123 10.31 -10.71 -13.49
CA THR A 123 11.07 -9.68 -14.21
C THR A 123 10.18 -8.48 -14.56
N ARG A 124 9.00 -8.74 -15.13
CA ARG A 124 8.01 -7.70 -15.45
C ARG A 124 7.58 -6.93 -14.19
N ASP A 125 7.36 -7.62 -13.08
CA ASP A 125 6.93 -6.98 -11.84
C ASP A 125 8.06 -6.13 -11.24
N ILE A 126 9.33 -6.57 -11.34
CA ILE A 126 10.51 -5.78 -10.97
C ILE A 126 10.60 -4.50 -11.82
N GLU A 127 10.39 -4.60 -13.13
CA GLU A 127 10.34 -3.45 -14.04
C GLU A 127 9.19 -2.50 -13.67
N TYR A 128 8.02 -3.02 -13.30
CA TYR A 128 6.89 -2.17 -12.91
C TYR A 128 7.21 -1.35 -11.64
N VAL A 129 7.89 -1.92 -10.65
CA VAL A 129 8.16 -1.26 -9.36
C VAL A 129 9.44 -0.42 -9.35
N SER A 130 10.10 -0.27 -10.50
CA SER A 130 11.38 0.42 -10.65
C SER A 130 11.19 1.83 -11.21
N GLU A 131 11.83 2.84 -10.61
CA GLU A 131 11.77 4.23 -11.09
C GLU A 131 12.46 4.42 -12.45
N GLU A 132 13.36 3.51 -12.81
CA GLU A 132 14.09 3.54 -14.08
C GLU A 132 13.20 3.17 -15.27
N THR A 133 12.13 2.43 -15.03
CA THR A 133 11.26 1.84 -16.06
C THR A 133 9.80 2.25 -15.93
N ASN A 134 9.34 2.66 -14.74
CA ASN A 134 7.99 3.14 -14.50
C ASN A 134 7.96 4.64 -14.16
N PRO A 135 7.43 5.50 -15.05
CA PRO A 135 7.30 6.93 -14.81
C PRO A 135 6.50 7.30 -13.56
N LEU A 136 5.49 6.50 -13.16
CA LEU A 136 4.70 6.75 -11.95
C LEU A 136 5.53 6.54 -10.69
N VAL A 137 6.36 5.49 -10.65
CA VAL A 137 7.27 5.23 -9.54
C VAL A 137 8.29 6.36 -9.43
N LYS A 138 8.84 6.81 -10.57
CA LYS A 138 9.73 7.97 -10.61
C LYS A 138 9.06 9.24 -10.11
N LYS A 139 7.82 9.50 -10.56
CA LYS A 139 7.04 10.66 -10.11
C LYS A 139 6.80 10.65 -8.60
N LEU A 140 6.47 9.49 -8.02
CA LEU A 140 6.30 9.31 -6.59
C LEU A 140 7.60 9.55 -5.81
N SER A 141 8.72 9.02 -6.31
CA SER A 141 10.07 9.23 -5.75
C SER A 141 10.44 10.71 -5.71
N GLU A 142 10.27 11.42 -6.83
CA GLU A 142 10.52 12.87 -6.89
C GLU A 142 9.57 13.69 -6.01
N PHE A 143 8.30 13.29 -5.94
CA PHE A 143 7.32 13.95 -5.09
C PHE A 143 7.70 13.82 -3.61
N ARG A 144 8.15 12.65 -3.19
CA ARG A 144 8.68 12.45 -1.83
C ARG A 144 9.81 13.43 -1.54
N ASP A 145 10.81 13.46 -2.41
CA ASP A 145 12.04 14.24 -2.18
C ASP A 145 11.78 15.75 -2.15
N LYS A 146 10.87 16.24 -3.00
CA LYS A 146 10.63 17.68 -3.20
C LYS A 146 9.54 18.29 -2.33
N GLN A 147 8.57 17.48 -1.87
CA GLN A 147 7.36 17.99 -1.21
C GLN A 147 7.04 17.30 0.12
N VAL A 148 7.38 16.02 0.29
CA VAL A 148 7.03 15.26 1.51
C VAL A 148 8.16 15.27 2.54
N ALA A 149 9.41 15.08 2.11
CA ALA A 149 10.58 15.00 2.99
C ALA A 149 11.32 16.34 3.13
N HIS A 150 11.31 17.17 2.09
CA HIS A 150 11.89 18.50 2.11
C HIS A 150 10.87 19.49 1.55
N THR A 151 10.68 20.64 2.21
CA THR A 151 9.96 21.76 1.61
C THR A 151 10.96 22.60 0.83
N ASP A 152 11.09 22.37 -0.48
CA ASP A 152 11.96 23.23 -1.30
C ASP A 152 11.45 24.67 -1.25
N ARG A 153 12.31 25.60 -0.82
CA ARG A 153 12.00 27.03 -0.78
C ARG A 153 11.45 27.54 -2.12
N ARG A 154 11.88 26.97 -3.25
CA ARG A 154 11.39 27.36 -4.58
C ARG A 154 9.96 26.90 -4.84
N SER A 155 9.56 25.72 -4.37
CA SER A 155 8.18 25.22 -4.53
C SER A 155 7.17 25.96 -3.65
N ILE A 156 7.62 26.55 -2.53
CA ILE A 156 6.79 27.46 -1.70
C ILE A 156 6.53 28.78 -2.43
N LEU A 157 7.54 29.32 -3.13
CA LEU A 157 7.48 30.64 -3.74
C LEU A 157 6.81 30.64 -5.13
N ASP A 158 6.76 29.50 -5.80
CA ASP A 158 6.15 29.34 -7.12
C ASP A 158 5.37 28.01 -7.20
N ALA A 159 4.06 28.09 -7.00
CA ALA A 159 3.15 26.94 -7.07
C ALA A 159 3.11 26.28 -8.46
N SER A 160 3.52 26.99 -9.52
CA SER A 160 3.59 26.42 -10.87
C SER A 160 4.73 25.42 -11.04
N LEU A 161 5.69 25.37 -10.10
CA LEU A 161 6.77 24.38 -10.06
C LEU A 161 6.34 23.04 -9.45
N ASN A 162 5.12 22.93 -8.91
CA ASN A 162 4.54 21.68 -8.39
C ASN A 162 4.01 20.75 -9.50
N ILE A 163 4.61 20.81 -10.70
CA ILE A 163 4.21 20.07 -11.92
C ILE A 163 4.28 18.55 -11.70
N ASN A 164 5.12 18.09 -10.76
CA ASN A 164 5.31 16.67 -10.44
C ASN A 164 4.47 16.19 -9.23
N THR A 165 3.40 16.90 -8.89
CA THR A 165 2.45 16.43 -7.87
C THR A 165 1.78 15.15 -8.34
N VAL A 166 1.85 14.10 -7.52
CA VAL A 166 1.18 12.83 -7.80
C VAL A 166 -0.32 13.06 -7.69
N LEU A 167 -1.05 12.73 -8.75
CA LEU A 167 -2.50 12.79 -8.79
C LEU A 167 -3.07 11.63 -7.97
N TRP A 168 -4.23 11.83 -7.33
CA TRP A 168 -4.81 10.78 -6.50
C TRP A 168 -5.10 9.49 -7.29
N GLY A 169 -5.54 9.60 -8.55
CA GLY A 169 -5.71 8.43 -9.42
C GLY A 169 -4.40 7.64 -9.68
N GLU A 170 -3.24 8.32 -9.71
CA GLU A 170 -1.94 7.66 -9.82
C GLU A 170 -1.54 6.98 -8.51
N VAL A 171 -1.90 7.56 -7.35
CA VAL A 171 -1.76 6.91 -6.04
C VAL A 171 -2.57 5.62 -5.99
N GLU A 172 -3.83 5.67 -6.42
CA GLU A 172 -4.73 4.51 -6.46
C GLU A 172 -4.22 3.42 -7.43
N GLU A 173 -3.67 3.81 -8.58
CA GLU A 173 -3.05 2.86 -9.52
C GLU A 173 -1.85 2.14 -8.90
N LEU A 174 -0.88 2.90 -8.36
CA LEU A 174 0.31 2.33 -7.72
C LEU A 174 -0.08 1.44 -6.54
N LEU A 175 -1.02 1.86 -5.71
CA LEU A 175 -1.51 1.07 -4.58
C LEU A 175 -2.16 -0.24 -5.05
N SER A 176 -3.05 -0.18 -6.03
CA SER A 176 -3.74 -1.35 -6.59
C SER A 176 -2.75 -2.36 -7.18
N ARG A 177 -1.85 -1.89 -8.05
CA ARG A 177 -0.82 -2.72 -8.69
C ARG A 177 0.18 -3.26 -7.68
N GLY A 178 0.57 -2.48 -6.68
CA GLY A 178 1.43 -2.91 -5.59
C GLY A 178 0.83 -4.07 -4.77
N ILE A 179 -0.47 -3.99 -4.45
CA ILE A 179 -1.20 -5.06 -3.75
C ILE A 179 -1.30 -6.32 -4.62
N GLU A 180 -1.61 -6.18 -5.91
CA GLU A 180 -1.70 -7.31 -6.85
C GLU A 180 -0.37 -8.07 -6.97
N ILE A 181 0.71 -7.33 -7.18
CA ILE A 181 2.08 -7.87 -7.24
C ILE A 181 2.39 -8.57 -5.92
N PHE A 182 2.21 -7.90 -4.78
CA PHE A 182 2.51 -8.47 -3.48
C PHE A 182 1.71 -9.75 -3.18
N ASN A 183 0.39 -9.73 -3.41
CA ASN A 183 -0.49 -10.88 -3.20
C ASN A 183 -0.15 -12.07 -4.10
N THR A 184 0.41 -11.83 -5.29
CA THR A 184 0.93 -12.91 -6.14
C THR A 184 2.02 -13.69 -5.38
N TYR A 185 3.03 -13.01 -4.86
CA TYR A 185 4.14 -13.68 -4.19
C TYR A 185 3.78 -14.19 -2.79
N GLU A 186 2.91 -13.50 -2.06
CA GLU A 186 2.36 -14.01 -0.79
C GLU A 186 1.55 -15.28 -1.02
N GLY A 187 0.75 -15.34 -2.08
CA GLY A 187 -0.01 -16.53 -2.47
C GLY A 187 0.88 -17.70 -2.87
N LEU A 188 1.96 -17.43 -3.59
CA LEU A 188 2.97 -18.44 -3.91
C LEU A 188 3.71 -18.92 -2.66
N PHE A 189 4.03 -18.03 -1.73
CA PHE A 189 4.83 -18.35 -0.56
C PHE A 189 4.02 -19.02 0.55
N ARG A 190 2.86 -18.49 0.94
CA ARG A 190 2.08 -18.92 2.11
C ARG A 190 0.68 -19.40 1.76
N ALA A 191 0.27 -19.39 0.49
CA ALA A 191 -1.10 -19.64 0.08
C ALA A 191 -2.11 -18.76 0.86
N SER A 192 -1.74 -17.50 1.07
CA SER A 192 -2.57 -16.46 1.65
C SER A 192 -2.60 -15.25 0.73
N SER A 193 -3.59 -14.39 0.93
CA SER A 193 -3.66 -13.08 0.32
C SER A 193 -4.09 -12.07 1.36
N TRP A 194 -3.61 -10.85 1.20
CA TRP A 194 -4.03 -9.74 2.02
C TRP A 194 -5.23 -9.06 1.39
N VAL A 195 -6.23 -8.80 2.22
CA VAL A 195 -7.43 -8.04 1.84
C VAL A 195 -7.40 -6.74 2.60
N SER A 196 -7.68 -5.63 1.92
CA SER A 196 -7.79 -4.29 2.50
C SER A 196 -9.16 -4.04 3.18
N TYR A 197 -9.79 -5.10 3.66
CA TYR A 197 -11.05 -5.00 4.39
C TYR A 197 -10.78 -4.47 5.80
N MET A 198 -11.51 -3.43 6.19
CA MET A 198 -11.42 -2.82 7.52
C MET A 198 -12.77 -3.00 8.24
N PRO A 199 -12.82 -3.82 9.31
CA PRO A 199 -13.95 -3.78 10.23
C PRO A 199 -14.13 -2.35 10.77
N GLY A 200 -15.35 -1.81 10.70
CA GLY A 200 -15.64 -0.46 11.18
C GLY A 200 -15.30 0.66 10.19
N GLU A 201 -15.10 0.38 8.90
CA GLU A 201 -14.81 1.41 7.88
C GLU A 201 -15.88 2.51 7.77
N GLU A 202 -17.09 2.27 8.27
CA GLU A 202 -18.20 3.22 8.32
C GLU A 202 -18.37 3.89 9.69
N ASP A 203 -17.47 3.68 10.65
CA ASP A 203 -17.61 4.23 12.01
C ASP A 203 -17.68 5.76 12.02
N TYR A 204 -17.00 6.42 11.08
CA TYR A 204 -17.12 7.87 10.90
C TYR A 204 -18.57 8.30 10.59
N GLN A 205 -19.35 7.47 9.89
CA GLN A 205 -20.75 7.76 9.58
C GLN A 205 -21.60 7.76 10.85
N ARG A 206 -21.27 6.93 11.84
CA ARG A 206 -22.00 6.93 13.13
C ARG A 206 -21.87 8.29 13.82
N VAL A 207 -20.66 8.86 13.83
CA VAL A 207 -20.39 10.20 14.36
C VAL A 207 -21.22 11.25 13.63
N LEU A 208 -21.19 11.24 12.29
CA LEU A 208 -21.92 12.21 11.47
C LEU A 208 -23.45 12.09 11.65
N LYS A 209 -23.98 10.87 11.67
CA LYS A 209 -25.41 10.60 11.91
C LYS A 209 -25.85 11.10 13.30
N SER A 210 -25.02 10.93 14.32
CA SER A 210 -25.32 11.45 15.67
C SER A 210 -25.38 12.97 15.73
N VAL A 211 -24.48 13.68 15.02
CA VAL A 211 -24.53 15.15 14.91
C VAL A 211 -25.81 15.59 14.21
N ARG A 212 -26.16 14.96 13.08
CA ARG A 212 -27.39 15.22 12.32
C ARG A 212 -28.64 15.07 13.19
N GLN A 213 -28.75 13.97 13.94
CA GLN A 213 -29.88 13.70 14.82
C GLN A 213 -30.02 14.74 15.94
N THR A 214 -28.90 15.16 16.53
CA THR A 214 -28.89 16.18 17.60
C THR A 214 -29.36 17.54 17.09
N ASN A 215 -29.04 17.88 15.83
CA ASN A 215 -29.45 19.14 15.22
C ASN A 215 -30.94 19.16 14.82
N ILE A 216 -31.55 18.01 14.53
CA ILE A 216 -32.99 17.91 14.25
C ILE A 216 -33.82 18.08 15.53
N MET A 217 -33.25 17.80 16.71
CA MET A 217 -33.93 17.92 18.00
C MET A 217 -33.83 19.34 18.61
N ARG A 218 -33.21 20.30 17.93
CA ARG A 218 -33.08 21.71 18.36
C ARG A 218 -33.94 22.61 17.48
#